data_AF-A0A7S1LEU0-F1
#
_entry.id   AF-A0A7S1LEU0-F1
#
_cell.length_a   1.000
_cell.length_b   1.000
_cell.length_c   1.000
_cell.angle_alpha   90.00
_cell.angle_beta   90.00
_cell.angle_gamma   90.00
#
_symmetry.space_group_name_H-M   'P 1'
#
loop_
_entity.id
_entity.type
_entity.pdbx_description
1 polymer ?
#
loop_
_entity_poly.entity_id
_entity_poly.type
_entity_poly.pdbx_seq_one_letter_code
_entity_poly.pdbx_strand_id
1 'polypeptide(L)'
;MFDCRMDVGALFYQFDVTVRHVVDLQIAAVQRLLRPGAPFLIGMHKTFNDKLMLFTAADAKSKDAGRFLFAPEKGGQYEAWFARPMAAALQDYCAVDVKYFFAAAQKLAPSDLALRNCATLSLKRVTRVTTERVENCSAERDF
;
A
#
# COMPACT_ATOMS: atom_id res chain seq x y z
N MET A 1 -1.86 -4.00 -2.97
CA MET A 1 -1.13 -3.47 -1.80
C MET A 1 -0.45 -2.16 -2.19
N PHE A 2 0.03 -1.36 -1.25
CA PHE A 2 0.81 -0.16 -1.57
C PHE A 2 2.17 -0.26 -0.89
N ASP A 3 3.25 -0.41 -1.66
CA ASP A 3 4.60 -0.71 -1.15
C ASP A 3 4.68 -1.99 -0.32
N CYS A 4 4.51 -3.13 -0.99
CA CYS A 4 4.30 -4.43 -0.32
C CYS A 4 5.53 -5.05 0.37
N ARG A 5 6.71 -4.43 0.29
CA ARG A 5 7.99 -5.05 0.73
C ARG A 5 7.97 -5.47 2.19
N MET A 6 7.61 -4.55 3.09
CA MET A 6 7.57 -4.84 4.53
C MET A 6 6.43 -5.79 4.90
N ASP A 7 5.27 -5.63 4.26
CA ASP A 7 4.10 -6.46 4.52
C ASP A 7 4.35 -7.92 4.12
N VAL A 8 4.99 -8.16 2.97
CA VAL A 8 5.32 -9.52 2.50
C VAL A 8 6.27 -10.21 3.48
N GLY A 9 7.33 -9.53 3.91
CA GLY A 9 8.24 -10.07 4.92
C GLY A 9 7.52 -10.37 6.24
N ALA A 10 6.69 -9.45 6.74
CA ALA A 10 5.92 -9.66 7.96
C ALA A 10 4.96 -10.86 7.84
N LEU A 11 4.22 -10.97 6.73
CA LEU A 11 3.31 -12.08 6.47
C LEU A 11 4.04 -13.43 6.44
N PHE A 12 5.20 -13.47 5.79
CA PHE A 12 5.98 -14.70 5.69
C PHE A 12 6.61 -15.09 7.03
N TYR A 13 7.34 -14.20 7.69
CA TYR A 13 8.07 -14.55 8.90
C TYR A 13 7.20 -14.72 10.14
N GLN A 14 6.09 -13.99 10.25
CA GLN A 14 5.21 -14.08 11.42
C GLN A 14 4.13 -15.15 11.25
N PHE A 15 3.73 -15.46 10.02
CA PHE A 15 2.54 -16.30 9.76
C PHE A 15 2.74 -17.39 8.70
N ASP A 16 3.94 -17.55 8.13
CA ASP A 16 4.24 -18.47 7.02
C ASP A 16 3.32 -18.27 5.79
N VAL A 17 2.89 -17.02 5.57
CA VAL A 17 2.01 -16.66 4.46
C VAL A 17 2.83 -16.20 3.26
N THR A 18 2.68 -16.91 2.14
CA THR A 18 3.26 -16.51 0.85
C THR A 18 2.24 -15.71 0.03
N VAL A 19 2.63 -14.51 -0.39
CA VAL A 19 1.80 -13.62 -1.20
C VAL A 19 1.99 -13.92 -2.69
N ARG A 20 0.90 -14.06 -3.46
CA ARG A 20 0.94 -14.27 -4.93
C ARG A 20 -0.10 -13.39 -5.62
N HIS A 21 0.14 -13.08 -6.90
CA HIS A 21 -0.76 -12.31 -7.76
C HIS A 21 -1.18 -10.94 -7.17
N VAL A 22 -0.27 -10.29 -6.46
CA VAL A 22 -0.47 -8.94 -5.93
C VAL A 22 -0.03 -7.89 -6.94
N VAL A 23 -0.75 -6.76 -6.94
CA VAL A 23 -0.34 -5.53 -7.61
C VAL A 23 0.13 -4.53 -6.56
N ASP A 24 1.35 -4.03 -6.72
CA ASP A 24 1.88 -2.93 -5.91
C ASP A 24 1.48 -1.58 -6.52
N LEU A 25 0.53 -0.92 -5.87
CA LEU A 25 -0.01 0.37 -6.28
C LEU A 25 1.02 1.50 -6.23
N GLN A 26 2.10 1.38 -5.45
CA GLN A 26 3.19 2.37 -5.47
C GLN A 26 3.92 2.32 -6.81
N ILE A 27 4.20 1.12 -7.33
CA ILE A 27 4.85 0.94 -8.64
C ILE A 27 3.92 1.42 -9.76
N ALA A 28 2.64 1.07 -9.70
CA ALA A 28 1.64 1.58 -10.63
C ALA A 28 1.55 3.11 -10.60
N ALA A 29 1.58 3.72 -9.40
CA ALA A 29 1.56 5.16 -9.22
C ALA A 29 2.81 5.85 -9.78
N VAL A 30 4.01 5.31 -9.53
CA VAL A 30 5.26 5.83 -10.10
C VAL A 30 5.19 5.82 -11.63
N GLN A 31 4.76 4.70 -12.21
CA GLN A 31 4.68 4.54 -13.66
C GLN A 31 3.63 5.48 -14.31
N ARG A 32 2.50 5.70 -13.63
CA ARG A 32 1.35 6.41 -14.21
C ARG A 32 1.33 7.91 -13.92
N LEU A 33 1.84 8.33 -12.76
CA LEU A 33 1.67 9.68 -12.21
C LEU A 33 2.96 10.49 -12.15
N LEU A 34 4.13 9.84 -12.16
CA LEU A 34 5.41 10.53 -12.09
C LEU A 34 6.07 10.63 -13.46
N ARG A 35 6.87 11.68 -13.64
CA ARG A 35 7.72 11.83 -14.83
C ARG A 35 8.85 10.79 -14.82
N PRO A 36 9.32 10.31 -15.98
CA PRO A 36 10.53 9.51 -16.06
C PRO A 36 11.70 10.20 -15.34
N GLY A 37 12.48 9.44 -14.57
CA GLY A 37 13.60 9.96 -13.80
C GLY A 37 13.21 10.79 -12.57
N ALA A 38 11.97 10.68 -12.07
CA ALA A 38 11.60 11.29 -10.80
C ALA A 38 12.55 10.81 -9.68
N PRO A 39 13.14 11.73 -8.89
CA PRO A 39 14.16 11.38 -7.90
C PRO A 39 13.60 10.67 -6.66
N PHE A 40 12.28 10.76 -6.43
CA PHE A 40 11.64 10.23 -5.23
C PHE A 40 10.40 9.42 -5.58
N LEU A 41 10.14 8.39 -4.78
CA LEU A 41 8.90 7.62 -4.80
C LEU A 41 7.73 8.47 -4.29
N ILE A 42 6.51 8.12 -4.73
CA ILE A 42 5.28 8.76 -4.25
C ILE A 42 4.63 7.91 -3.16
N GLY A 43 4.36 8.53 -2.01
CA GLY A 43 3.68 7.87 -0.89
C GLY A 43 2.18 7.70 -1.12
N MET A 44 1.56 6.78 -0.36
CA MET A 44 0.13 6.47 -0.47
C MET A 44 -0.76 7.69 -0.24
N HIS A 45 -0.51 8.47 0.81
CA HIS A 45 -1.29 9.69 1.10
C HIS A 45 -1.30 10.64 -0.09
N LYS A 46 -0.13 10.99 -0.64
CA LYS A 46 0.00 11.88 -1.80
C LYS A 46 -0.66 11.28 -3.05
N THR A 47 -0.55 9.97 -3.24
CA THR A 47 -1.21 9.27 -4.35
C THR A 47 -2.73 9.38 -4.23
N PHE A 48 -3.30 8.99 -3.09
CA PHE A 48 -4.75 8.86 -2.94
C PHE A 48 -5.43 10.21 -2.74
N ASN A 49 -4.82 11.11 -1.95
CA ASN A 49 -5.36 12.44 -1.69
C ASN A 49 -5.11 13.40 -2.86
N ASP A 50 -3.84 13.65 -3.22
CA ASP A 50 -3.50 14.78 -4.09
C ASP A 50 -3.55 14.44 -5.57
N LYS A 51 -3.29 13.18 -5.94
CA LYS A 51 -3.21 12.77 -7.36
C LYS A 51 -4.49 12.11 -7.86
N LEU A 52 -5.10 11.26 -7.05
CA LEU A 52 -6.30 10.52 -7.42
C LEU A 52 -7.58 11.14 -6.86
N MET A 53 -7.47 12.10 -5.93
CA MET A 53 -8.59 12.81 -5.30
C MET A 53 -9.64 11.82 -4.74
N LEU A 54 -9.18 10.80 -4.01
CA LEU A 54 -10.02 9.72 -3.47
C LEU A 54 -10.41 9.94 -2.00
N PHE A 55 -9.50 10.51 -1.20
CA PHE A 55 -9.77 10.77 0.21
C PHE A 55 -10.79 11.89 0.39
N THR A 56 -11.73 11.68 1.31
CA THR A 56 -12.63 12.71 1.79
C THR A 56 -12.06 13.44 3.01
N ALA A 57 -12.64 14.58 3.38
CA ALA A 57 -12.28 15.26 4.62
C ALA A 57 -12.51 14.39 5.87
N ALA A 58 -13.53 13.53 5.85
CA ALA A 58 -13.78 12.58 6.93
C ALA A 58 -12.66 11.54 7.03
N ASP A 59 -12.17 11.03 5.90
CA ASP A 59 -11.07 10.07 5.86
C ASP A 59 -9.78 10.68 6.44
N ALA A 60 -9.45 11.92 6.07
CA ALA A 60 -8.30 12.63 6.63
C ALA A 60 -8.40 12.76 8.16
N LYS A 61 -9.59 13.14 8.66
CA LYS A 61 -9.84 13.24 10.10
C LYS A 61 -9.69 11.89 10.81
N SER A 62 -10.22 10.81 10.24
CA SER A 62 -10.07 9.46 10.79
C SER A 62 -8.59 9.02 10.81
N LYS A 63 -7.84 9.33 9.76
CA LYS A 63 -6.40 9.02 9.71
C LYS A 63 -5.59 9.82 10.73
N ASP A 64 -5.90 11.09 10.94
CA ASP A 64 -5.21 11.89 11.94
C ASP A 64 -5.55 11.40 13.36
N ALA A 65 -6.82 11.15 13.64
CA ALA A 65 -7.28 10.65 14.94
C ALA A 65 -6.57 9.33 15.33
N GLY A 66 -6.47 8.38 14.40
CA GLY A 66 -5.72 7.14 14.64
C GLY A 66 -4.22 7.38 14.81
N ARG A 67 -3.62 8.26 14.01
CA ARG A 67 -2.18 8.56 14.06
C ARG A 67 -1.75 9.10 15.43
N PHE A 68 -2.56 9.96 16.06
CA PHE A 68 -2.28 10.45 17.41
C PHE A 68 -2.16 9.35 18.47
N LEU A 69 -2.75 8.17 18.23
CA LEU A 69 -2.71 7.07 19.19
C LEU A 69 -1.41 6.25 19.11
N PHE A 70 -0.86 6.07 17.90
CA PHE A 70 0.28 5.15 17.72
C PHE A 70 1.61 5.84 17.35
N ALA A 71 1.58 7.07 16.84
CA ALA A 71 2.77 7.72 16.30
C ALA A 71 3.52 8.51 17.38
N PRO A 72 4.77 8.14 17.75
CA PRO A 72 5.52 8.82 18.81
C PRO A 72 5.72 10.31 18.58
N GLU A 73 5.93 10.74 17.33
CA GLU A 73 6.08 12.15 16.97
C GLU A 73 4.80 12.98 17.14
N LYS A 74 3.67 12.32 17.41
CA LYS A 74 2.37 12.93 17.72
C LYS A 74 1.95 12.70 19.18
N GLY A 75 2.83 12.13 20.01
CA GLY A 75 2.54 11.79 21.41
C GLY A 75 1.87 10.42 21.61
N GLY A 76 1.76 9.62 20.56
CA GLY A 76 1.27 8.25 20.62
C GLY A 76 2.37 7.23 20.97
N GLN A 77 2.01 5.96 20.99
CA GLN A 77 2.94 4.86 21.28
C GLN A 77 2.56 3.61 20.49
N TYR A 78 3.55 2.87 19.98
CA TYR A 78 3.29 1.71 19.11
C TYR A 78 2.48 0.62 19.84
N GLU A 79 2.54 0.57 21.16
CA GLU A 79 1.81 -0.35 22.01
C GLU A 79 0.28 -0.21 21.89
N ALA A 80 -0.19 0.93 21.38
CA ALA A 80 -1.61 1.14 21.08
C ALA A 80 -2.19 0.05 20.16
N TRP A 81 -1.38 -0.56 19.30
CA TRP A 81 -1.79 -1.68 18.44
C TRP A 81 -2.09 -2.99 19.18
N PHE A 82 -1.51 -3.19 20.37
CA PHE A 82 -1.68 -4.40 21.17
C PHE A 82 -2.85 -4.31 22.16
N ALA A 83 -3.33 -3.11 22.47
CA ALA A 83 -4.45 -2.91 23.39
C ALA A 83 -5.73 -3.61 22.89
N ARG A 84 -6.47 -4.24 23.81
CA ARG A 84 -7.76 -4.88 23.53
C ARG A 84 -8.81 -4.42 24.55
N PRO A 85 -10.03 -4.02 24.11
CA PRO A 85 -10.45 -3.88 22.71
C PRO A 85 -9.66 -2.80 21.97
N MET A 86 -9.53 -2.93 20.64
CA MET A 86 -8.84 -1.93 19.82
C MET A 86 -9.65 -0.63 19.81
N ALA A 87 -8.97 0.50 20.01
CA ALA A 87 -9.61 1.81 19.99
C ALA A 87 -10.34 2.08 18.66
N ALA A 88 -11.55 2.63 18.71
CA ALA A 88 -12.36 2.89 17.52
C ALA A 88 -11.62 3.74 16.46
N ALA A 89 -10.85 4.75 16.90
CA ALA A 89 -10.06 5.58 15.99
C ALA A 89 -8.95 4.80 15.25
N LEU A 90 -8.38 3.75 15.85
CA LEU A 90 -7.43 2.87 15.15
C LEU A 90 -8.15 1.95 14.14
N GLN A 91 -9.36 1.49 14.47
CA GLN A 91 -10.18 0.71 13.53
C GLN A 91 -10.55 1.56 12.30
N ASP A 92 -11.00 2.80 12.52
CA ASP A 92 -11.30 3.75 11.44
C ASP A 92 -10.06 4.06 10.60
N TYR A 93 -8.90 4.26 11.25
CA TYR A 93 -7.63 4.44 10.57
C TYR A 93 -7.33 3.27 9.62
N CYS A 94 -7.40 2.03 10.13
CA CYS A 94 -7.16 0.82 9.35
C CYS A 94 -8.14 0.69 8.18
N ALA A 95 -9.42 0.96 8.42
CA ALA A 95 -10.44 0.89 7.39
C ALA A 95 -10.14 1.87 6.25
N VAL A 96 -9.83 3.13 6.57
CA VAL A 96 -9.48 4.15 5.58
C VAL A 96 -8.21 3.79 4.81
N ASP A 97 -7.23 3.14 5.46
CA ASP A 97 -5.96 2.77 4.85
C ASP A 97 -6.11 1.88 3.60
N VAL A 98 -7.11 1.00 3.61
CA VAL A 98 -7.36 0.04 2.51
C VAL A 98 -8.59 0.38 1.66
N LYS A 99 -9.51 1.23 2.17
CA LYS A 99 -10.81 1.60 1.56
C LYS A 99 -10.74 1.86 0.06
N TYR A 100 -9.69 2.52 -0.40
CA TYR A 100 -9.57 3.02 -1.76
C TYR A 100 -8.68 2.19 -2.69
N PHE A 101 -8.19 1.02 -2.28
CA PHE A 101 -7.24 0.24 -3.08
C PHE A 101 -7.79 -0.16 -4.44
N PHE A 102 -9.03 -0.63 -4.51
CA PHE A 102 -9.64 -1.04 -5.79
C PHE A 102 -9.90 0.14 -6.72
N ALA A 103 -10.43 1.25 -6.19
CA ALA A 103 -10.64 2.47 -6.97
C ALA A 103 -9.30 3.06 -7.46
N ALA A 104 -8.27 3.04 -6.63
CA ALA A 104 -6.93 3.46 -7.02
C ALA A 104 -6.35 2.54 -8.11
N ALA A 105 -6.51 1.22 -7.99
CA ALA A 105 -6.07 0.27 -9.00
C ALA A 105 -6.71 0.54 -10.37
N GLN A 106 -8.02 0.79 -10.41
CA GLN A 106 -8.73 1.15 -11.64
C GLN A 106 -8.23 2.46 -12.24
N LYS A 107 -7.91 3.47 -11.43
CA LYS A 107 -7.37 4.76 -11.94
C LYS A 107 -5.91 4.67 -12.38
N LEU A 108 -5.11 3.85 -11.73
CA LEU A 108 -3.66 3.72 -11.98
C LEU A 108 -3.34 2.74 -13.12
N ALA A 109 -4.18 1.72 -13.28
CA ALA A 109 -4.09 0.72 -14.34
C ALA A 109 -5.48 0.49 -14.98
N PRO A 110 -6.06 1.53 -15.62
CA PRO A 110 -7.37 1.42 -16.23
C PRO A 110 -7.36 0.40 -17.37
N SER A 111 -8.30 -0.55 -17.30
CA SER A 111 -8.65 -1.54 -18.34
C SER A 111 -7.55 -2.52 -18.75
N ASP A 112 -6.75 -2.99 -17.79
CA ASP A 112 -5.95 -4.22 -17.93
C ASP A 112 -5.88 -5.06 -16.63
N LEU A 113 -6.62 -4.63 -15.61
CA LEU A 113 -6.71 -5.34 -14.33
C LEU A 113 -7.58 -6.60 -14.41
N ALA A 114 -8.25 -6.84 -15.55
CA ALA A 114 -8.65 -8.18 -15.95
C ALA A 114 -7.38 -8.92 -16.39
N LEU A 115 -6.77 -9.58 -15.40
CA LEU A 115 -5.58 -10.45 -15.35
C LEU A 115 -5.36 -11.48 -16.49
N ARG A 116 -5.75 -11.22 -17.74
CA ARG A 116 -5.62 -12.24 -18.79
C ARG A 116 -4.93 -11.85 -20.09
N ASN A 117 -5.00 -10.64 -20.67
CA ASN A 117 -4.52 -10.53 -22.05
C ASN A 117 -3.99 -9.19 -22.63
N CYS A 118 -4.01 -8.03 -21.96
CA CYS A 118 -3.44 -6.83 -22.60
C CYS A 118 -2.02 -6.51 -22.09
N ALA A 119 -1.10 -6.55 -23.05
CA ALA A 119 0.34 -6.61 -22.86
C ALA A 119 0.96 -5.25 -23.17
N THR A 120 0.54 -4.20 -22.47
CA THR A 120 1.28 -2.93 -22.55
C THR A 120 2.63 -3.05 -21.81
N LEU A 121 3.71 -2.52 -22.39
CA LEU A 121 5.06 -2.59 -21.79
C LEU A 121 5.11 -2.01 -20.37
N SER A 122 4.25 -1.05 -20.06
CA SER A 122 4.11 -0.45 -18.73
C SER A 122 3.56 -1.46 -17.70
N LEU A 123 2.55 -2.25 -18.05
CA LEU A 123 1.96 -3.23 -17.14
C LEU A 123 2.88 -4.43 -16.88
N LYS A 124 3.61 -4.88 -17.93
CA LYS A 124 4.66 -5.89 -17.77
C LYS A 124 5.73 -5.44 -16.78
N ARG A 125 6.12 -4.17 -16.83
CA ARG A 125 7.07 -3.59 -15.87
C ARG A 125 6.50 -3.55 -14.45
N VAL A 126 5.26 -3.10 -14.28
CA VAL A 126 4.60 -3.07 -12.96
C VAL A 126 4.52 -4.48 -12.36
N THR A 127 4.08 -5.47 -13.16
CA THR A 127 3.97 -6.86 -12.74
C THR A 127 5.34 -7.42 -12.35
N ARG A 128 6.34 -7.29 -13.24
CA ARG A 128 7.70 -7.78 -12.99
C ARG A 128 8.30 -7.19 -11.71
N VAL A 129 8.27 -5.86 -11.56
CA VAL A 129 8.83 -5.19 -10.38
C VAL A 129 8.05 -5.55 -9.11
N THR A 130 6.74 -5.78 -9.22
CA THR A 130 5.95 -6.27 -8.08
C THR A 130 6.37 -7.68 -7.69
N THR A 131 6.52 -8.59 -8.66
CA THR A 131 7.00 -9.96 -8.41
C THR A 131 8.39 -9.94 -7.77
N GLU A 132 9.33 -9.16 -8.32
CA GLU A 132 10.68 -8.99 -7.75
C GLU A 132 10.62 -8.51 -6.29
N ARG A 133 9.73 -7.56 -5.95
CA ARG A 133 9.54 -7.09 -4.57
C ARG A 133 8.99 -8.19 -3.63
N VAL A 134 8.08 -9.02 -4.11
CA VAL A 134 7.49 -10.10 -3.32
C VAL A 134 8.49 -11.22 -3.08
N GLU A 135 9.20 -11.63 -4.13
CA GLU A 135 10.16 -12.74 -4.08
C GLU A 135 11.38 -12.41 -3.23
N ASN A 136 11.98 -11.21 -3.42
CA ASN A 136 13.16 -10.80 -2.65
C ASN A 136 12.91 -10.75 -1.13
N CYS A 137 11.67 -10.50 -0.70
CA CYS A 137 11.31 -10.48 0.72
C CYS A 137 11.06 -11.87 1.32
N SER A 138 10.88 -12.90 0.49
CA SER A 138 10.56 -14.27 0.91
C SER A 138 11.74 -15.25 0.76
N ALA A 139 12.84 -14.83 0.12
CA ALA A 139 13.97 -15.69 -0.25
C ALA A 139 15.03 -15.87 0.86
N GLU A 140 14.97 -15.14 1.96
CA GLU A 140 15.94 -15.21 3.07
C GLU A 140 15.63 -16.38 4.03
N ARG A 141 15.50 -17.60 3.51
CA ARG A 141 15.28 -18.83 4.29
C ARG A 141 16.49 -19.78 4.21
N ASP A 142 17.70 -19.23 4.11
CA ASP A 142 18.96 -19.97 4.12
C ASP A 142 19.74 -19.75 5.44
N PHE A 143 19.16 -20.13 6.58
CA PHE A 143 19.90 -20.36 7.84
C PHE A 143 19.20 -21.42 8.69
#